data_AF-Q4CQC9-F1
#
_entry.id   AF-Q4CQC9-F1
#
_cell.length_a   1.000
_cell.length_b   1.000
_cell.length_c   1.000
_cell.angle_alpha   90.00
_cell.angle_beta   90.00
_cell.angle_gamma   90.00
#
_symmetry.space_group_name_H-M   'P 1'
#
loop_
_entity.id
_entity.type
_entity.pdbx_description
1 polymer ?
#
loop_
_entity_poly.entity_id
_entity_poly.type
_entity_poly.pdbx_seq_one_letter_code
_entity_poly.pdbx_strand_id
1 'polypeptide(L)'
;MLSRVFAVKAPNKHNRRGVTASSGRRRKGRESEHRRPNMSRRVFTSAVLLLFVLLMCCSGVTAAQVGSTADASTSGSALTDAIAGEGSASGGVEELQRVDLFVPRTTQVLPKKGTTGSSWRDSFVSPSLVSAGGVIAAFAEGHINAKKKHTESTKPSFDVVAEYIDSAWEWPTLVEKVKKEEWSAHTVLGASEGKGSLDVVYRPTTTKKGNKVFLLVGSSNLSYVNGKEWKRGSLELKLVVGEVTNPTGSEQNKRIKWGEIKSPLNQTTLAAHKGELKEFVASGGSGVLMEDGTLVFPLMAKSGNGDVYSMIICSTNNGRTWALPEETSHPKCFNPRITEWDGSLLMIVDCENGQRVYESRDMGTKWTEAIGTLPGVWTKSQSEDYPDGGLHVDALITATIEGRKVMLYTQRGNFSGKNKANPLYLLVTDNNRTFCVGPVAVEEAAVRWEFASNLLYSDGNLHLLQRRGDYESSVISLSRLTEELSTIKSVLSTWSQTDAFFSSFSIPTAGLVAVLSDTASNGTWIDEYLCLNAAVTNATKVKDGFQLTESNSGVLWFVNTRDDNVRHVSLSHNFTLVASVTIEDVPSNNTPLLGAMLANTNSTHTMGILYTA
;
A
#
# COMPACT_ATOMS: atom_id res chain seq x y z
N MET A 1 -5.63 17.35 -50.83
CA MET A 1 -6.85 18.15 -51.04
C MET A 1 -8.04 17.34 -50.55
N LEU A 2 -8.77 17.90 -49.56
CA LEU A 2 -10.21 17.78 -49.20
C LEU A 2 -10.91 16.40 -49.33
N SER A 3 -11.68 15.87 -48.38
CA SER A 3 -12.43 16.48 -47.27
C SER A 3 -12.91 15.45 -46.24
N ARG A 4 -12.98 15.89 -44.97
CA ARG A 4 -13.62 15.25 -43.79
C ARG A 4 -15.15 15.33 -43.85
N VAL A 5 -15.87 14.43 -43.17
CA VAL A 5 -17.16 14.73 -42.49
C VAL A 5 -17.29 13.93 -41.18
N PHE A 6 -17.71 14.64 -40.13
CA PHE A 6 -18.06 14.25 -38.76
C PHE A 6 -19.58 13.99 -38.62
N ALA A 7 -19.99 13.14 -37.66
CA ALA A 7 -21.26 13.23 -36.88
C ALA A 7 -21.12 12.26 -35.68
N VAL A 8 -21.09 12.61 -34.39
CA VAL A 8 -21.97 13.35 -33.44
C VAL A 8 -23.29 12.63 -33.07
N LYS A 9 -23.27 12.12 -31.82
CA LYS A 9 -24.31 11.81 -30.81
C LYS A 9 -25.81 11.92 -31.16
N ALA A 10 -26.59 10.97 -30.63
CA ALA A 10 -28.01 11.15 -30.25
C ALA A 10 -28.34 10.50 -28.87
N PRO A 11 -29.25 11.08 -28.05
CA PRO A 11 -29.63 10.59 -26.72
C PRO A 11 -31.09 10.04 -26.58
N ASN A 12 -31.30 9.30 -25.48
CA ASN A 12 -32.51 9.13 -24.62
C ASN A 12 -33.90 8.68 -25.15
N LYS A 13 -34.32 7.51 -24.61
CA LYS A 13 -35.62 7.07 -24.02
C LYS A 13 -36.98 7.38 -24.68
N HIS A 14 -37.75 6.31 -24.88
CA HIS A 14 -39.23 6.20 -24.77
C HIS A 14 -39.57 4.69 -24.56
N ASN A 15 -40.57 4.21 -23.80
CA ASN A 15 -41.93 4.69 -23.63
C ASN A 15 -42.65 4.19 -22.35
N ARG A 16 -43.68 4.96 -21.99
CA ARG A 16 -44.63 4.82 -20.85
C ARG A 16 -45.88 4.01 -21.22
N ARG A 17 -46.54 3.42 -20.22
CA ARG A 17 -48.01 3.35 -19.96
C ARG A 17 -48.15 3.13 -18.43
N GLY A 18 -49.02 3.74 -17.62
CA GLY A 18 -50.17 4.61 -17.82
C GLY A 18 -51.23 4.31 -16.73
N VAL A 19 -51.11 4.99 -15.57
CA VAL A 19 -52.15 5.50 -14.62
C VAL A 19 -53.34 4.60 -14.20
N THR A 20 -53.57 4.40 -12.88
CA THR A 20 -54.56 5.11 -12.02
C THR A 20 -54.68 4.45 -10.63
N ALA A 21 -54.90 5.26 -9.59
CA ALA A 21 -54.97 4.94 -8.17
C ALA A 21 -56.30 4.33 -7.70
N SER A 22 -56.30 3.61 -6.56
CA SER A 22 -57.27 3.76 -5.44
C SER A 22 -56.99 2.78 -4.28
N SER A 23 -57.35 3.21 -3.07
CA SER A 23 -57.16 2.67 -1.71
C SER A 23 -57.95 1.40 -1.34
N GLY A 24 -57.48 0.63 -0.33
CA GLY A 24 -58.40 -0.16 0.54
C GLY A 24 -57.92 -1.50 1.16
N ARG A 25 -57.27 -1.42 2.33
CA ARG A 25 -57.52 -2.20 3.59
C ARG A 25 -57.78 -3.74 3.60
N ARG A 26 -56.85 -4.47 4.27
CA ARG A 26 -56.98 -5.74 5.09
C ARG A 26 -57.54 -7.01 4.39
N ARG A 27 -57.05 -8.26 4.55
CA ARG A 27 -56.64 -9.00 5.76
C ARG A 27 -56.09 -10.41 5.37
N LYS A 28 -55.03 -10.87 6.08
CA LYS A 28 -54.66 -12.25 6.55
C LYS A 28 -54.64 -13.50 5.63
N GLY A 29 -53.50 -14.22 5.69
CA GLY A 29 -53.32 -15.69 5.56
C GLY A 29 -51.89 -16.03 5.07
N ARG A 30 -50.93 -16.44 5.94
CA ARG A 30 -50.33 -17.81 6.09
C ARG A 30 -49.84 -18.41 4.75
N GLU A 31 -48.62 -18.93 4.55
CA GLU A 31 -47.72 -19.72 5.39
C GLU A 31 -46.33 -19.77 4.69
N SER A 32 -45.22 -19.58 5.43
CA SER A 32 -44.09 -20.53 5.56
C SER A 32 -42.94 -20.41 4.55
N GLU A 33 -41.79 -19.90 5.03
CA GLU A 33 -40.48 -20.54 4.85
C GLU A 33 -39.46 -20.06 5.90
N HIS A 34 -38.46 -20.90 6.18
CA HIS A 34 -37.82 -21.10 7.48
C HIS A 34 -36.93 -19.97 8.05
N ARG A 35 -37.19 -19.61 9.32
CA ARG A 35 -36.19 -19.05 10.24
C ARG A 35 -35.19 -20.15 10.63
N ARG A 36 -33.91 -19.97 10.30
CA ARG A 36 -32.83 -20.77 10.88
C ARG A 36 -32.63 -20.44 12.37
N PRO A 37 -32.25 -21.41 13.22
CA PRO A 37 -32.20 -21.25 14.65
C PRO A 37 -30.92 -20.54 15.09
N ASN A 38 -31.06 -19.69 16.10
CA ASN A 38 -29.98 -19.16 16.93
C ASN A 38 -29.02 -20.28 17.35
N MET A 39 -27.76 -20.20 16.91
CA MET A 39 -26.68 -20.89 17.60
C MET A 39 -26.09 -19.97 18.66
N SER A 40 -26.31 -20.36 19.91
CA SER A 40 -25.50 -19.95 21.06
C SER A 40 -24.05 -20.36 20.83
N ARG A 41 -23.15 -19.38 20.65
CA ARG A 41 -21.72 -19.59 20.81
C ARG A 41 -21.15 -18.56 21.77
N ARG A 42 -20.99 -19.06 23.00
CA ARG A 42 -20.01 -18.75 24.04
C ARG A 42 -19.39 -17.35 23.99
N VAL A 43 -19.73 -16.59 25.04
CA VAL A 43 -18.96 -15.47 25.56
C VAL A 43 -17.56 -15.99 25.93
N PHE A 44 -16.62 -15.95 24.99
CA PHE A 44 -15.21 -16.10 25.31
C PHE A 44 -14.70 -14.72 25.71
N THR A 45 -14.22 -14.66 26.94
CA THR A 45 -13.60 -13.50 27.60
C THR A 45 -12.46 -12.94 26.75
N SER A 46 -12.78 -11.93 25.94
CA SER A 46 -11.85 -11.08 25.19
C SER A 46 -11.13 -10.10 26.12
N ALA A 47 -10.35 -10.62 27.07
CA ALA A 47 -9.46 -9.83 27.92
C ALA A 47 -8.00 -9.91 27.46
N VAL A 48 -7.60 -11.00 26.79
CA VAL A 48 -6.21 -11.25 26.39
C VAL A 48 -5.88 -10.62 25.02
N LEU A 49 -6.82 -10.61 24.07
CA LEU A 49 -6.64 -9.95 22.76
C LEU A 49 -6.62 -8.41 22.85
N LEU A 50 -7.33 -7.84 23.82
CA LEU A 50 -7.33 -6.40 24.09
C LEU A 50 -5.96 -5.88 24.56
N LEU A 51 -5.12 -6.74 25.14
CA LEU A 51 -3.76 -6.39 25.57
C LEU A 51 -2.78 -6.25 24.38
N PHE A 52 -2.95 -7.05 23.31
CA PHE A 52 -2.07 -7.01 22.14
C PHE A 52 -2.35 -5.81 21.22
N VAL A 53 -3.62 -5.39 21.07
CA VAL A 53 -4.00 -4.25 20.22
C VAL A 53 -3.54 -2.92 20.83
N LEU A 54 -3.48 -2.81 22.18
CA LEU A 54 -2.92 -1.65 22.87
C LEU A 54 -1.39 -1.52 22.70
N LEU A 55 -0.66 -2.63 22.55
CA LEU A 55 0.78 -2.63 22.30
C LEU A 55 1.15 -2.14 20.89
N MET A 56 0.31 -2.43 19.89
CA MET A 56 0.54 -2.06 18.47
C MET A 56 0.33 -0.56 18.20
N CYS A 57 -0.45 0.13 19.04
CA CYS A 57 -0.78 1.55 18.87
C CYS A 57 0.04 2.52 19.74
N CYS A 58 1.21 2.09 20.23
CA CYS A 58 2.26 2.83 20.96
C CYS A 58 2.46 2.38 22.41
N SER A 59 3.59 1.73 22.70
CA SER A 59 4.52 2.12 23.79
C SER A 59 5.67 1.12 23.92
N GLY A 60 6.88 1.65 24.06
CA GLY A 60 8.07 0.86 24.39
C GLY A 60 7.95 0.16 25.74
N VAL A 61 8.33 -1.10 25.77
CA VAL A 61 8.53 -1.88 26.99
C VAL A 61 9.91 -2.49 26.92
N THR A 62 10.67 -2.28 28.00
CA THR A 62 12.01 -2.78 28.27
C THR A 62 12.12 -4.29 28.07
N ALA A 63 13.06 -4.74 27.23
CA ALA A 63 13.35 -6.15 27.02
C ALA A 63 14.02 -6.77 28.26
N ALA A 64 13.43 -7.85 28.78
CA ALA A 64 14.11 -8.78 29.68
C ALA A 64 14.83 -9.85 28.84
N GLN A 65 16.09 -10.12 29.20
CA GLN A 65 16.92 -11.16 28.59
C GLN A 65 16.24 -12.53 28.68
N VAL A 66 16.16 -13.24 27.55
CA VAL A 66 15.87 -14.68 27.52
C VAL A 66 17.08 -15.38 26.93
N GLY A 67 17.72 -16.19 27.77
CA GLY A 67 18.85 -17.05 27.41
C GLY A 67 18.44 -18.12 26.40
N SER A 68 19.30 -18.33 25.41
CA SER A 68 19.15 -19.37 24.40
C SER A 68 19.66 -20.69 24.93
N THR A 69 18.74 -21.64 25.16
CA THR A 69 19.05 -23.07 25.20
C THR A 69 17.91 -23.82 24.52
N ALA A 70 18.16 -24.39 23.35
CA ALA A 70 17.33 -25.44 22.78
C ALA A 70 18.19 -26.35 21.90
N ASP A 71 18.42 -27.56 22.43
CA ASP A 71 18.98 -28.70 21.72
C ASP A 71 18.00 -29.28 20.70
N ALA A 72 18.58 -29.95 19.71
CA ALA A 72 17.96 -30.54 18.53
C ALA A 72 17.09 -31.78 18.79
N SER A 73 16.07 -32.00 17.94
CA SER A 73 15.86 -33.27 17.19
C SER A 73 14.58 -33.28 16.32
N THR A 74 14.81 -33.30 15.00
CA THR A 74 14.32 -34.24 13.96
C THR A 74 12.90 -34.84 14.02
N SER A 75 12.06 -34.56 13.00
CA SER A 75 11.68 -35.54 11.93
C SER A 75 10.42 -35.15 11.14
N GLY A 76 10.51 -35.28 9.80
CA GLY A 76 9.46 -35.85 8.95
C GLY A 76 8.42 -34.93 8.31
N SER A 77 8.62 -34.57 7.03
CA SER A 77 7.66 -34.91 5.96
C SER A 77 8.31 -34.62 4.60
N ALA A 78 8.45 -35.67 3.80
CA ALA A 78 8.98 -35.65 2.45
C ALA A 78 7.81 -35.49 1.46
N LEU A 79 7.71 -34.31 0.81
CA LEU A 79 6.97 -34.13 -0.44
C LEU A 79 7.30 -32.79 -1.11
N THR A 80 8.54 -32.59 -1.57
CA THR A 80 8.86 -31.48 -2.50
C THR A 80 10.07 -31.87 -3.36
N ASP A 81 9.85 -32.76 -4.32
CA ASP A 81 10.65 -32.83 -5.53
C ASP A 81 9.77 -32.31 -6.67
N ALA A 82 10.35 -31.48 -7.55
CA ALA A 82 9.76 -30.86 -8.75
C ALA A 82 9.02 -29.51 -8.57
N ILE A 83 9.74 -28.47 -8.14
CA ILE A 83 9.74 -27.17 -8.84
C ILE A 83 11.19 -26.65 -8.84
N ALA A 84 11.97 -27.17 -9.79
CA ALA A 84 13.22 -26.54 -10.22
C ALA A 84 12.89 -25.77 -11.50
N GLY A 85 12.86 -24.45 -11.39
CA GLY A 85 12.84 -23.49 -12.50
C GLY A 85 13.48 -22.22 -11.96
N GLU A 86 14.81 -22.18 -11.94
CA GLU A 86 15.60 -21.49 -12.96
C GLU A 86 15.20 -20.03 -13.14
N GLY A 87 15.82 -19.21 -12.30
CA GLY A 87 15.83 -17.77 -12.34
C GLY A 87 16.76 -17.19 -11.29
N SER A 88 17.86 -17.90 -10.98
CA SER A 88 19.01 -17.32 -10.26
C SER A 88 19.68 -16.29 -11.17
N ALA A 89 19.06 -15.13 -11.32
CA ALA A 89 19.81 -13.90 -11.44
C ALA A 89 20.19 -13.49 -10.02
N SER A 90 21.25 -14.12 -9.49
CA SER A 90 22.15 -13.42 -8.57
C SER A 90 22.90 -12.34 -9.37
N GLY A 91 22.15 -11.42 -9.98
CA GLY A 91 22.67 -10.10 -10.30
C GLY A 91 22.70 -9.38 -8.98
N GLY A 92 23.88 -8.93 -8.55
CA GLY A 92 24.01 -8.14 -7.34
C GLY A 92 22.93 -7.06 -7.34
N VAL A 93 22.33 -6.82 -6.18
CA VAL A 93 21.65 -5.55 -5.95
C VAL A 93 22.75 -4.51 -6.17
N GLU A 94 22.87 -3.99 -7.41
CA GLU A 94 23.67 -2.81 -7.71
C GLU A 94 23.27 -1.82 -6.63
N GLU A 95 24.28 -1.34 -5.89
CA GLU A 95 24.09 -0.67 -4.62
C GLU A 95 23.10 0.48 -4.83
N LEU A 96 21.83 0.23 -4.46
CA LEU A 96 20.71 1.13 -4.70
C LEU A 96 21.20 2.53 -4.39
N GLN A 97 20.97 3.47 -5.32
CA GLN A 97 21.26 4.88 -5.10
C GLN A 97 20.55 5.33 -3.83
N ARG A 98 21.23 5.23 -2.69
CA ARG A 98 20.66 5.36 -1.34
C ARG A 98 21.51 6.31 -0.50
N VAL A 99 20.81 7.15 0.25
CA VAL A 99 21.41 8.06 1.23
C VAL A 99 20.59 8.03 2.50
N ASP A 100 21.26 8.03 3.64
CA ASP A 100 20.61 8.16 4.94
C ASP A 100 20.36 9.64 5.22
N LEU A 101 19.10 10.00 5.38
CA LEU A 101 18.70 11.36 5.72
C LEU A 101 18.67 11.52 7.24
N PHE A 102 17.87 10.67 7.89
CA PHE A 102 17.66 10.74 9.33
C PHE A 102 18.36 9.59 10.04
N VAL A 103 19.51 9.87 10.66
CA VAL A 103 20.34 8.91 11.38
C VAL A 103 20.32 9.22 12.87
N PRO A 104 19.87 8.30 13.74
CA PRO A 104 19.86 8.49 15.18
C PRO A 104 21.22 8.90 15.73
N ARG A 105 21.24 9.89 16.63
CA ARG A 105 22.47 10.40 17.26
C ARG A 105 23.55 10.90 16.28
N THR A 106 23.20 11.12 15.02
CA THR A 106 24.12 11.58 13.96
C THR A 106 23.53 12.69 13.10
N THR A 107 22.23 12.70 12.82
CA THR A 107 21.55 13.83 12.17
C THR A 107 21.15 14.86 13.21
N GLN A 108 21.67 16.08 13.07
CA GLN A 108 21.38 17.19 13.96
C GLN A 108 19.98 17.75 13.66
N VAL A 109 19.13 17.90 14.67
CA VAL A 109 17.79 18.50 14.51
C VAL A 109 17.78 19.92 15.07
N LEU A 110 17.59 20.90 14.20
CA LEU A 110 17.45 22.30 14.56
C LEU A 110 16.03 22.63 15.02
N PRO A 111 15.86 23.40 16.10
CA PRO A 111 14.55 23.83 16.55
C PRO A 111 13.92 24.83 15.57
N LYS A 112 12.59 24.91 15.57
CA LYS A 112 11.84 25.85 14.70
C LYS A 112 12.11 27.32 15.01
N LYS A 113 12.38 27.64 16.28
CA LYS A 113 12.69 29.00 16.77
C LYS A 113 13.95 28.97 17.62
N GLY A 114 14.86 29.90 17.36
CA GLY A 114 16.15 30.03 18.05
C GLY A 114 17.27 29.23 17.40
N THR A 115 18.50 29.66 17.62
CA THR A 115 19.72 29.07 17.01
C THR A 115 20.49 28.18 17.99
N THR A 116 20.25 28.33 19.29
CA THR A 116 20.96 27.64 20.36
C THR A 116 20.09 26.53 20.94
N GLY A 117 20.12 25.34 20.35
CA GLY A 117 19.35 24.21 20.86
C GLY A 117 19.24 23.01 19.92
N SER A 118 20.24 22.81 19.05
CA SER A 118 20.27 21.60 18.23
C SER A 118 20.27 20.38 19.13
N SER A 119 19.40 19.42 18.84
CA SER A 119 19.26 18.21 19.63
C SER A 119 19.31 16.98 18.74
N TRP A 120 19.85 15.90 19.31
CA TRP A 120 19.84 14.60 18.68
C TRP A 120 18.49 13.91 18.93
N ARG A 121 18.14 12.96 18.07
CA ARG A 121 17.02 12.04 18.29
C ARG A 121 17.56 10.63 18.53
N ASP A 122 16.85 9.88 19.36
CA ASP A 122 17.14 8.47 19.64
C ASP A 122 16.67 7.57 18.49
N SER A 123 15.60 7.94 17.78
CA SER A 123 15.11 7.18 16.62
C SER A 123 14.27 8.06 15.67
N PHE A 124 14.14 7.61 14.41
CA PHE A 124 13.31 8.25 13.40
C PHE A 124 12.31 7.26 12.79
N VAL A 125 11.02 7.62 12.76
CA VAL A 125 9.94 6.71 12.33
C VAL A 125 8.89 7.41 11.45
N SER A 126 7.95 6.64 10.90
CA SER A 126 6.81 7.13 10.10
C SER A 126 7.20 8.05 8.94
N PRO A 127 7.92 7.55 7.93
CA PRO A 127 8.36 8.35 6.80
C PRO A 127 7.19 8.92 5.99
N SER A 128 7.33 10.15 5.53
CA SER A 128 6.40 10.80 4.59
C SER A 128 7.18 11.67 3.61
N LEU A 129 6.88 11.55 2.31
CA LEU A 129 7.63 12.19 1.25
C LEU A 129 6.68 12.94 0.31
N VAL A 130 7.00 14.19 0.00
CA VAL A 130 6.21 15.04 -0.90
C VAL A 130 7.11 15.95 -1.72
N SER A 131 6.75 16.20 -2.99
CA SER A 131 7.46 17.16 -3.84
C SER A 131 6.58 18.34 -4.22
N ALA A 132 6.90 19.56 -3.80
CA ALA A 132 6.15 20.76 -4.15
C ALA A 132 7.10 21.89 -4.55
N GLY A 133 6.74 22.67 -5.57
CA GLY A 133 7.47 23.89 -5.95
C GLY A 133 8.97 23.71 -6.20
N GLY A 134 9.42 22.56 -6.71
CA GLY A 134 10.84 22.26 -6.93
C GLY A 134 11.59 21.75 -5.70
N VAL A 135 10.89 21.41 -4.62
CA VAL A 135 11.48 20.88 -3.38
C VAL A 135 10.84 19.54 -3.04
N ILE A 136 11.68 18.53 -2.87
CA ILE A 136 11.31 17.27 -2.22
C ILE A 136 11.50 17.48 -0.71
N ALA A 137 10.43 17.31 0.05
CA ALA A 137 10.45 17.38 1.51
C ALA A 137 10.24 15.97 2.08
N ALA A 138 11.25 15.48 2.80
CA ALA A 138 11.19 14.23 3.56
C ALA A 138 10.85 14.55 5.02
N PHE A 139 9.85 13.87 5.57
CA PHE A 139 9.39 14.04 6.94
C PHE A 139 9.55 12.74 7.72
N ALA A 140 9.78 12.89 9.02
CA ALA A 140 9.84 11.80 9.97
C ALA A 140 9.33 12.26 11.34
N GLU A 141 8.90 11.32 12.17
CA GLU A 141 8.84 11.51 13.61
C GLU A 141 10.26 11.34 14.18
N GLY A 142 10.79 12.39 14.82
CA GLY A 142 12.04 12.33 15.56
C GLY A 142 11.76 12.10 17.04
N HIS A 143 12.20 10.97 17.59
CA HIS A 143 11.89 10.57 18.97
C HIS A 143 13.01 10.91 19.95
N ILE A 144 12.65 11.42 21.12
CA ILE A 144 13.48 11.44 22.33
C ILE A 144 12.82 10.53 23.35
N ASN A 145 13.51 9.46 23.71
CA ASN A 145 12.96 8.44 24.59
C ASN A 145 13.06 8.84 26.06
N ALA A 146 12.09 8.40 26.86
CA ALA A 146 12.15 8.59 28.30
C ALA A 146 13.30 7.77 28.88
N LYS A 147 14.27 8.44 29.52
CA LYS A 147 15.37 7.79 30.24
C LYS A 147 15.02 7.73 31.72
N LYS A 148 15.15 6.56 32.35
CA LYS A 148 15.08 6.44 33.81
C LYS A 148 16.47 6.69 34.39
N LYS A 149 16.65 7.79 35.13
CA LYS A 149 17.79 7.96 36.05
C LYS A 149 17.34 7.54 37.45
N HIS A 150 18.30 7.28 38.35
CA HIS A 150 18.02 6.86 39.73
C HIS A 150 17.11 7.82 40.52
N THR A 151 16.96 9.07 40.10
CA THR A 151 16.16 10.09 40.78
C THR A 151 15.09 10.77 39.92
N GLU A 152 15.18 10.74 38.58
CA GLU A 152 14.26 11.47 37.68
C GLU A 152 14.08 10.77 36.32
N SER A 153 12.90 10.93 35.72
CA SER A 153 12.59 10.46 34.36
C SER A 153 12.61 11.62 33.37
N THR A 154 13.38 11.49 32.27
CA THR A 154 13.33 12.46 31.17
C THR A 154 11.95 12.39 30.50
N LYS A 155 11.30 13.55 30.33
CA LYS A 155 10.04 13.66 29.57
C LYS A 155 10.29 13.22 28.12
N PRO A 156 9.57 12.20 27.59
CA PRO A 156 9.68 11.85 26.19
C PRO A 156 9.08 12.97 25.33
N SER A 157 9.64 13.17 24.15
CA SER A 157 9.13 14.13 23.17
C SER A 157 9.25 13.57 21.78
N PHE A 158 8.19 13.71 21.00
CA PHE A 158 8.17 13.28 19.60
C PHE A 158 7.82 14.49 18.76
N ASP A 159 8.72 14.85 17.87
CA ASP A 159 8.57 16.00 16.99
C ASP A 159 8.44 15.52 15.54
N VAL A 160 7.77 16.30 14.69
CA VAL A 160 7.86 16.10 13.25
C VAL A 160 9.04 16.91 12.72
N VAL A 161 10.00 16.20 12.15
CA VAL A 161 11.21 16.77 11.56
C VAL A 161 11.13 16.69 10.04
N ALA A 162 11.86 17.57 9.37
CA ALA A 162 11.94 17.57 7.92
C ALA A 162 13.34 17.91 7.39
N GLU A 163 13.67 17.30 6.26
CA GLU A 163 14.79 17.64 5.40
C GLU A 163 14.28 18.03 4.01
N TYR A 164 14.92 19.04 3.41
CA TYR A 164 14.48 19.62 2.15
C TYR A 164 15.55 19.47 1.09
N ILE A 165 15.17 18.76 0.02
CA ILE A 165 16.02 18.40 -1.11
C ILE A 165 15.54 19.21 -2.31
N ASP A 166 16.49 19.69 -3.11
CA ASP A 166 16.17 20.33 -4.39
C ASP A 166 15.78 19.22 -5.37
N SER A 167 14.60 19.31 -5.98
CA SER A 167 14.13 18.27 -6.89
C SER A 167 14.96 18.19 -8.17
N ALA A 168 15.71 19.25 -8.50
CA ALA A 168 16.59 19.30 -9.67
C ALA A 168 17.98 18.68 -9.42
N TRP A 169 18.30 18.27 -8.18
CA TRP A 169 19.61 17.68 -7.91
C TRP A 169 19.73 16.28 -8.50
N GLU A 170 20.83 16.07 -9.22
CA GLU A 170 21.30 14.74 -9.57
C GLU A 170 21.76 13.98 -8.33
N TRP A 171 21.76 12.65 -8.42
CA TRP A 171 22.02 11.79 -7.28
C TRP A 171 23.39 12.06 -6.60
N PRO A 172 24.50 12.22 -7.34
CA PRO A 172 25.79 12.53 -6.73
C PRO A 172 25.79 13.85 -5.96
N THR A 173 25.09 14.87 -6.46
CA THR A 173 24.97 16.17 -5.80
C THR A 173 24.19 16.06 -4.50
N LEU A 174 23.08 15.31 -4.49
CA LEU A 174 22.33 15.05 -3.26
C LEU A 174 23.22 14.35 -2.22
N VAL A 175 23.92 13.28 -2.60
CA VAL A 175 24.80 12.53 -1.70
C VAL A 175 25.93 13.42 -1.16
N GLU A 176 26.54 14.27 -2.00
CA GLU A 176 27.56 15.22 -1.56
C GLU A 176 27.01 16.23 -0.55
N LYS A 177 25.80 16.74 -0.77
CA LYS A 177 25.16 17.72 0.12
C LYS A 177 24.79 17.14 1.47
N VAL A 178 24.19 15.94 1.51
CA VAL A 178 23.78 15.26 2.75
C VAL A 178 24.97 14.90 3.63
N LYS A 179 26.15 14.67 3.04
CA LYS A 179 27.39 14.38 3.78
C LYS A 179 28.06 15.59 4.44
N LYS A 180 27.59 16.81 4.19
CA LYS A 180 28.20 18.03 4.78
C LYS A 180 27.77 18.18 6.23
N GLU A 181 28.69 18.63 7.09
CA GLU A 181 28.41 18.87 8.51
C GLU A 181 27.30 19.91 8.75
N GLU A 182 27.12 20.84 7.82
CA GLU A 182 26.05 21.86 7.86
C GLU A 182 24.66 21.28 7.56
N TRP A 183 24.58 20.07 7.00
CA TRP A 183 23.32 19.42 6.69
C TRP A 183 22.61 19.01 7.97
N SER A 184 21.39 19.49 8.14
CA SER A 184 20.60 19.24 9.35
C SER A 184 19.12 19.08 9.02
N ALA A 185 18.44 18.34 9.88
CA ALA A 185 17.00 18.25 9.89
C ALA A 185 16.40 19.40 10.70
N HIS A 186 15.14 19.74 10.46
CA HIS A 186 14.47 20.87 11.09
C HIS A 186 13.16 20.43 11.74
N THR A 187 12.90 20.85 12.96
CA THR A 187 11.59 20.65 13.59
C THR A 187 10.54 21.52 12.90
N VAL A 188 9.50 20.87 12.37
CA VAL A 188 8.33 21.53 11.75
C VAL A 188 7.22 21.72 12.77
N LEU A 189 6.98 20.70 13.59
CA LEU A 189 6.03 20.69 14.70
C LEU A 189 6.67 19.97 15.90
N GLY A 190 6.42 20.47 17.11
CA GLY A 190 6.96 19.84 18.32
C GLY A 190 6.55 20.55 19.60
N ALA A 191 7.06 20.05 20.74
CA ALA A 191 6.63 20.47 22.08
C ALA A 191 6.89 21.95 22.43
N SER A 192 7.79 22.62 21.69
CA SER A 192 8.14 24.03 21.92
C SER A 192 7.14 25.04 21.32
N GLU A 193 6.08 24.59 20.65
CA GLU A 193 5.11 25.48 19.99
C GLU A 193 3.89 25.84 20.84
N GLY A 194 3.89 27.04 21.44
CA GLY A 194 2.68 27.81 21.77
C GLY A 194 1.81 27.31 22.94
N LYS A 195 0.74 28.07 23.26
CA LYS A 195 -0.23 27.70 24.32
C LYS A 195 -1.06 26.50 23.85
N GLY A 196 -0.63 25.30 24.25
CA GLY A 196 -1.25 24.01 23.94
C GLY A 196 -0.15 23.00 23.67
N SER A 197 0.06 22.04 24.58
CA SER A 197 1.24 21.18 24.59
C SER A 197 1.23 20.16 23.46
N LEU A 198 1.89 20.45 22.34
CA LEU A 198 2.26 19.43 21.34
C LEU A 198 3.40 18.53 21.86
N ASP A 199 3.22 17.97 23.06
CA ASP A 199 4.25 17.17 23.74
C ASP A 199 4.71 16.01 22.87
N VAL A 200 3.77 15.44 22.14
CA VAL A 200 4.01 14.38 21.17
C VAL A 200 3.20 14.60 19.91
N VAL A 201 3.89 14.60 18.77
CA VAL A 201 3.29 14.60 17.43
C VAL A 201 3.70 13.35 16.67
N TYR A 202 2.76 12.78 15.92
CA TYR A 202 2.88 11.48 15.28
C TYR A 202 2.37 11.50 13.84
N ARG A 203 2.87 10.54 13.07
CA ARG A 203 2.38 10.10 11.75
C ARG A 203 2.24 11.27 10.78
N PRO A 204 3.36 11.96 10.45
CA PRO A 204 3.32 12.98 9.42
C PRO A 204 2.71 12.40 8.16
N THR A 205 1.62 13.03 7.71
CA THR A 205 0.91 12.65 6.51
C THR A 205 0.86 13.86 5.60
N THR A 206 1.43 13.75 4.41
CA THR A 206 1.62 14.91 3.54
C THR A 206 0.88 14.80 2.22
N THR A 207 0.45 15.94 1.69
CA THR A 207 0.00 16.09 0.31
C THR A 207 0.36 17.49 -0.19
N LYS A 208 0.12 17.77 -1.47
CA LYS A 208 0.51 19.04 -2.10
C LYS A 208 -0.61 19.66 -2.92
N LYS A 209 -0.50 20.97 -3.15
CA LYS A 209 -1.21 21.67 -4.23
C LYS A 209 -0.39 22.86 -4.69
N GLY A 210 0.12 22.80 -5.92
CA GLY A 210 1.06 23.80 -6.45
C GLY A 210 2.36 23.85 -5.63
N ASN A 211 2.73 25.03 -5.14
CA ASN A 211 3.88 25.26 -4.27
C ASN A 211 3.58 25.04 -2.77
N LYS A 212 2.37 24.59 -2.42
CA LYS A 212 1.95 24.38 -1.03
C LYS A 212 2.06 22.92 -0.63
N VAL A 213 2.55 22.70 0.58
CA VAL A 213 2.60 21.41 1.27
C VAL A 213 1.59 21.44 2.41
N PHE A 214 0.71 20.45 2.47
CA PHE A 214 -0.21 20.24 3.57
C PHE A 214 0.34 19.11 4.42
N LEU A 215 0.57 19.37 5.71
CA LEU A 215 1.07 18.40 6.68
C LEU A 215 0.02 18.18 7.77
N LEU A 216 -0.53 16.98 7.81
CA LEU A 216 -1.47 16.52 8.82
C LEU A 216 -0.78 15.55 9.78
N VAL A 217 -0.99 15.74 11.08
CA VAL A 217 -0.37 14.94 12.14
C VAL A 217 -1.36 14.59 13.24
N GLY A 218 -1.10 13.50 13.94
CA GLY A 218 -1.65 13.27 15.27
C GLY A 218 -0.88 14.05 16.32
N SER A 219 -1.57 14.46 17.38
CA SER A 219 -0.95 15.10 18.53
C SER A 219 -1.60 14.61 19.82
N SER A 220 -0.84 14.63 20.91
CA SER A 220 -1.36 14.40 22.25
C SER A 220 -0.53 15.14 23.28
N ASN A 221 -1.17 15.44 24.42
CA ASN A 221 -0.47 15.87 25.63
C ASN A 221 0.16 14.67 26.34
N LEU A 222 1.20 14.92 27.14
CA LEU A 222 1.77 13.96 28.07
C LEU A 222 1.61 14.44 29.51
N SER A 223 1.21 13.53 30.39
CA SER A 223 1.11 13.76 31.83
C SER A 223 1.95 12.73 32.59
N TYR A 224 2.71 13.16 33.60
CA TYR A 224 3.45 12.24 34.45
C TYR A 224 2.58 11.81 35.63
N VAL A 225 2.17 10.55 35.64
CA VAL A 225 1.18 10.05 36.60
C VAL A 225 1.88 9.32 37.74
N ASN A 226 1.56 9.73 38.97
CA ASN A 226 2.02 9.13 40.23
C ASN A 226 3.55 8.97 40.37
N GLY A 227 4.33 9.80 39.67
CA GLY A 227 5.79 9.74 39.73
C GLY A 227 6.40 8.49 39.05
N LYS A 228 5.61 7.69 38.32
CA LYS A 228 6.03 6.37 37.82
C LYS A 228 6.07 6.27 36.30
N GLU A 229 5.08 6.83 35.62
CA GLU A 229 4.90 6.63 34.19
C GLU A 229 4.33 7.87 33.49
N TRP A 230 4.76 8.07 32.24
CA TRP A 230 4.18 9.08 31.35
C TRP A 230 2.93 8.50 30.68
N LYS A 231 1.78 9.15 30.89
CA LYS A 231 0.52 8.82 30.22
C LYS A 231 0.20 9.82 29.12
N ARG A 232 -0.27 9.26 28.01
CA ARG A 232 -0.77 10.01 26.86
C ARG A 232 -2.22 10.46 27.09
N GLY A 233 -2.52 11.69 26.69
CA GLY A 233 -3.88 12.21 26.62
C GLY A 233 -4.66 11.73 25.39
N SER A 234 -5.75 12.43 25.08
CA SER A 234 -6.56 12.18 23.89
C SER A 234 -5.81 12.56 22.61
N LEU A 235 -6.02 11.78 21.55
CA LEU A 235 -5.46 12.08 20.23
C LEU A 235 -6.26 13.17 19.53
N GLU A 236 -5.55 14.18 19.04
CA GLU A 236 -6.09 15.29 18.25
C GLU A 236 -5.36 15.43 16.92
N LEU A 237 -6.08 15.83 15.87
CA LEU A 237 -5.49 16.19 14.59
C LEU A 237 -4.97 17.63 14.58
N LYS A 238 -3.78 17.83 14.03
CA LYS A 238 -3.23 19.17 13.73
C LYS A 238 -2.83 19.22 12.27
N LEU A 239 -3.16 20.34 11.64
CA LEU A 239 -2.82 20.65 10.26
C LEU A 239 -1.98 21.92 10.21
N VAL A 240 -0.95 21.89 9.38
CA VAL A 240 -0.11 23.04 9.08
C VAL A 240 0.14 23.06 7.58
N VAL A 241 0.17 24.26 6.99
CA VAL A 241 0.40 24.45 5.57
C VAL A 241 1.72 25.19 5.37
N GLY A 242 2.60 24.60 4.58
CA GLY A 242 3.88 25.16 4.18
C GLY A 242 3.80 25.71 2.77
N GLU A 243 4.50 26.81 2.52
CA GLU A 243 4.65 27.38 1.19
C GLU A 243 6.12 27.39 0.79
N VAL A 244 6.42 26.82 -0.37
CA VAL A 244 7.76 26.81 -0.94
C VAL A 244 8.04 28.21 -1.48
N THR A 245 9.07 28.86 -0.93
CA THR A 245 9.39 30.28 -1.23
C THR A 245 10.78 30.47 -1.84
N ASN A 246 11.71 29.54 -1.61
CA ASN A 246 13.07 29.63 -2.14
C ASN A 246 13.64 28.23 -2.44
N PRO A 247 13.22 27.59 -3.55
CA PRO A 247 13.52 26.17 -3.77
C PRO A 247 15.02 25.85 -3.87
N THR A 248 15.80 26.75 -4.46
CA THR A 248 17.25 26.61 -4.68
C THR A 248 18.08 27.36 -3.63
N GLY A 249 17.47 27.84 -2.55
CA GLY A 249 18.14 28.58 -1.50
C GLY A 249 19.26 27.79 -0.82
N SER A 250 20.32 28.48 -0.41
CA SER A 250 21.43 27.91 0.37
C SER A 250 21.00 27.51 1.78
N GLU A 251 20.16 28.32 2.41
CA GLU A 251 19.56 28.02 3.71
C GLU A 251 18.42 27.02 3.55
N GLN A 252 18.74 25.73 3.73
CA GLN A 252 17.78 24.65 3.52
C GLN A 252 16.52 24.82 4.37
N ASN A 253 16.67 25.20 5.64
CA ASN A 253 15.57 25.41 6.58
C ASN A 253 14.53 26.45 6.12
N LYS A 254 14.88 27.38 5.23
CA LYS A 254 13.99 28.44 4.74
C LYS A 254 13.31 28.12 3.41
N ARG A 255 13.55 26.94 2.83
CA ARG A 255 12.92 26.54 1.56
C ARG A 255 11.40 26.51 1.66
N ILE A 256 10.89 26.02 2.79
CA ILE A 256 9.45 25.96 3.09
C ILE A 256 9.14 26.86 4.29
N LYS A 257 8.27 27.84 4.06
CA LYS A 257 7.74 28.70 5.13
C LYS A 257 6.45 28.10 5.65
N TRP A 258 6.47 27.65 6.91
CA TRP A 258 5.31 27.06 7.56
C TRP A 258 4.38 28.13 8.16
N GLY A 259 3.09 27.97 7.91
CA GLY A 259 2.03 28.79 8.51
C GLY A 259 1.67 28.35 9.94
N GLU A 260 0.57 28.91 10.43
CA GLU A 260 0.03 28.59 11.75
C GLU A 260 -0.60 27.20 11.81
N ILE A 261 -0.49 26.58 12.99
CA ILE A 261 -1.15 25.31 13.30
C ILE A 261 -2.66 25.53 13.41
N LYS A 262 -3.42 24.64 12.77
CA LYS A 262 -4.89 24.63 12.79
C LYS A 262 -5.41 23.26 13.20
N SER A 263 -6.59 23.21 13.79
CA SER A 263 -7.34 21.96 13.92
C SER A 263 -8.25 21.81 12.70
N PRO A 264 -8.12 20.75 11.89
CA PRO A 264 -9.04 20.49 10.78
C PRO A 264 -10.42 20.03 11.29
N LEU A 265 -10.48 19.49 12.51
CA LEU A 265 -11.72 19.09 13.16
C LEU A 265 -12.24 20.24 14.03
N ASN A 266 -13.50 20.62 13.79
CA ASN A 266 -14.26 21.49 14.67
C ASN A 266 -15.53 20.76 15.14
N GLN A 267 -16.27 21.38 16.07
CA GLN A 267 -17.51 20.81 16.61
C GLN A 267 -18.52 20.46 15.50
N THR A 268 -18.58 21.26 14.44
CA THR A 268 -19.47 21.03 13.29
C THR A 268 -19.05 19.80 12.48
N THR A 269 -17.76 19.62 12.22
CA THR A 269 -17.22 18.45 11.51
C THR A 269 -17.47 17.16 12.29
N LEU A 270 -17.31 17.19 13.61
CA LEU A 270 -17.57 16.04 14.48
C LEU A 270 -19.07 15.73 14.60
N ALA A 271 -19.91 16.75 14.76
CA ALA A 271 -21.35 16.59 14.90
C ALA A 271 -22.03 16.04 13.63
N ALA A 272 -21.44 16.27 12.46
CA ALA A 272 -21.92 15.69 11.20
C ALA A 272 -21.72 14.17 11.14
N HIS A 273 -20.78 13.62 11.92
CA HIS A 273 -20.45 12.19 11.87
C HIS A 273 -21.25 11.40 12.93
N LYS A 274 -22.12 10.49 12.49
CA LYS A 274 -23.04 9.75 13.37
C LYS A 274 -22.40 8.65 14.24
N GLY A 275 -21.14 8.28 13.97
CA GLY A 275 -20.52 7.05 14.48
C GLY A 275 -19.89 7.04 15.87
N GLU A 276 -20.19 7.98 16.78
CA GLU A 276 -19.60 8.05 18.14
C GLU A 276 -18.05 7.96 18.20
N LEU A 277 -17.36 8.42 17.15
CA LEU A 277 -15.90 8.47 17.09
C LEU A 277 -15.38 9.60 17.99
N LYS A 278 -14.40 9.30 18.84
CA LYS A 278 -13.91 10.22 19.88
C LYS A 278 -12.52 10.78 19.60
N GLU A 279 -11.64 9.96 19.05
CA GLU A 279 -10.22 10.30 18.86
C GLU A 279 -9.83 10.04 17.42
N PHE A 280 -8.98 10.92 16.87
CA PHE A 280 -8.56 10.87 15.47
C PHE A 280 -7.06 11.06 15.36
N VAL A 281 -6.44 10.31 14.44
CA VAL A 281 -5.00 10.39 14.14
C VAL A 281 -4.78 10.22 12.64
N ALA A 282 -3.77 10.93 12.13
CA ALA A 282 -3.36 10.78 10.74
C ALA A 282 -2.73 9.40 10.51
N SER A 283 -2.89 8.83 9.32
CA SER A 283 -2.39 7.47 9.03
C SER A 283 -0.86 7.39 8.99
N GLY A 284 -0.18 8.46 8.58
CA GLY A 284 1.22 8.45 8.17
C GLY A 284 1.34 8.26 6.65
N GLY A 285 2.50 8.58 6.09
CA GLY A 285 2.75 8.46 4.65
C GLY A 285 2.13 9.62 3.86
N SER A 286 1.32 9.33 2.85
CA SER A 286 0.84 10.35 1.90
C SER A 286 -0.68 10.42 1.84
N GLY A 287 -1.22 11.63 1.74
CA GLY A 287 -2.55 11.89 1.22
C GLY A 287 -2.53 12.01 -0.31
N VAL A 288 -3.68 12.30 -0.90
CA VAL A 288 -3.83 12.46 -2.36
C VAL A 288 -4.45 13.81 -2.70
N LEU A 289 -3.92 14.46 -3.74
CA LEU A 289 -4.59 15.56 -4.42
C LEU A 289 -5.29 14.95 -5.63
N MET A 290 -6.61 14.97 -5.61
CA MET A 290 -7.41 14.38 -6.68
C MET A 290 -7.44 15.28 -7.92
N GLU A 291 -7.78 14.70 -9.07
CA GLU A 291 -7.88 15.40 -10.36
C GLU A 291 -8.87 16.59 -10.33
N ASP A 292 -9.94 16.48 -9.54
CA ASP A 292 -10.92 17.58 -9.33
C ASP A 292 -10.39 18.71 -8.42
N GLY A 293 -9.19 18.55 -7.86
CA GLY A 293 -8.52 19.49 -6.96
C GLY A 293 -8.84 19.30 -5.48
N THR A 294 -9.58 18.26 -5.11
CA THR A 294 -9.88 17.88 -3.72
C THR A 294 -8.64 17.32 -3.02
N LEU A 295 -8.38 17.80 -1.80
CA LEU A 295 -7.34 17.27 -0.92
C LEU A 295 -7.95 16.16 -0.06
N VAL A 296 -7.30 15.00 0.01
CA VAL A 296 -7.77 13.86 0.82
C VAL A 296 -6.63 13.33 1.68
N PHE A 297 -6.91 13.11 2.96
CA PHE A 297 -6.00 12.46 3.89
C PHE A 297 -6.60 11.18 4.47
N PRO A 298 -5.82 10.10 4.57
CA PRO A 298 -6.22 8.90 5.29
C PRO A 298 -6.09 9.11 6.81
N LEU A 299 -7.08 8.64 7.56
CA LEU A 299 -7.18 8.78 9.01
C LEU A 299 -7.51 7.45 9.68
N MET A 300 -7.06 7.32 10.93
CA MET A 300 -7.61 6.35 11.86
C MET A 300 -8.44 7.07 12.92
N ALA A 301 -9.57 6.48 13.28
CA ALA A 301 -10.47 6.99 14.30
C ALA A 301 -10.78 5.92 15.33
N LYS A 302 -10.83 6.30 16.61
CA LYS A 302 -11.16 5.39 17.71
C LYS A 302 -12.55 5.69 18.26
N SER A 303 -13.34 4.64 18.38
CA SER A 303 -14.68 4.70 18.97
C SER A 303 -14.64 4.72 20.50
N GLY A 304 -15.77 5.08 21.12
CA GLY A 304 -15.93 5.01 22.58
C GLY A 304 -15.70 3.61 23.18
N ASN A 305 -15.88 2.54 22.39
CA ASN A 305 -15.68 1.15 22.81
C ASN A 305 -14.21 0.69 22.65
N GLY A 306 -13.34 1.53 22.10
CA GLY A 306 -11.92 1.23 21.91
C GLY A 306 -11.56 0.67 20.54
N ASP A 307 -12.54 0.30 19.71
CA ASP A 307 -12.31 -0.16 18.33
C ASP A 307 -11.78 0.98 17.46
N VAL A 308 -10.86 0.65 16.56
CA VAL A 308 -10.25 1.57 15.60
C VAL A 308 -10.83 1.32 14.21
N TYR A 309 -11.07 2.40 13.49
CA TYR A 309 -11.63 2.43 12.15
C TYR A 309 -10.71 3.23 11.24
N SER A 310 -10.62 2.81 9.98
CA SER A 310 -9.95 3.55 8.92
C SER A 310 -10.98 4.39 8.16
N MET A 311 -10.64 5.63 7.87
CA MET A 311 -11.50 6.57 7.14
C MET A 311 -10.65 7.64 6.45
N ILE A 312 -11.31 8.66 5.90
CA ILE A 312 -10.64 9.80 5.27
C ILE A 312 -11.16 11.14 5.79
N ILE A 313 -10.44 12.21 5.46
CA ILE A 313 -10.90 13.58 5.60
C ILE A 313 -10.60 14.35 4.32
N CYS A 314 -11.58 15.12 3.85
CA CYS A 314 -11.53 15.75 2.54
C CYS A 314 -11.64 17.28 2.63
N SER A 315 -10.99 18.00 1.72
CA SER A 315 -11.15 19.45 1.55
C SER A 315 -11.21 19.85 0.08
N THR A 316 -12.33 20.45 -0.31
CA THR A 316 -12.58 20.97 -1.67
C THR A 316 -12.19 22.45 -1.82
N ASN A 317 -11.75 23.11 -0.75
CA ASN A 317 -11.50 24.54 -0.71
C ASN A 317 -10.10 24.90 -0.22
N ASN A 318 -9.10 24.14 -0.67
CA ASN A 318 -7.67 24.37 -0.39
C ASN A 318 -7.34 24.31 1.12
N GLY A 319 -7.94 23.38 1.85
CA GLY A 319 -7.68 23.15 3.27
C GLY A 319 -8.29 24.19 4.21
N ARG A 320 -9.24 25.02 3.73
CA ARG A 320 -9.94 26.02 4.57
C ARG A 320 -10.96 25.36 5.49
N THR A 321 -11.74 24.41 4.97
CA THR A 321 -12.66 23.57 5.73
C THR A 321 -12.45 22.11 5.36
N TRP A 322 -12.76 21.24 6.30
CA TRP A 322 -12.59 19.79 6.16
C TRP A 322 -13.90 19.08 6.47
N ALA A 323 -14.21 18.07 5.67
CA ALA A 323 -15.37 17.21 5.82
C ALA A 323 -14.92 15.78 6.17
N LEU A 324 -15.62 15.15 7.11
CA LEU A 324 -15.49 13.73 7.43
C LEU A 324 -16.66 12.99 6.76
N PRO A 325 -16.41 12.13 5.76
CA PRO A 325 -17.44 11.26 5.20
C PRO A 325 -18.02 10.33 6.27
N GLU A 326 -19.28 9.90 6.09
CA GLU A 326 -20.02 9.11 7.09
C GLU A 326 -19.54 7.66 7.21
N GLU A 327 -19.12 7.03 6.10
CA GLU A 327 -18.72 5.62 6.12
C GLU A 327 -17.25 5.44 6.51
N THR A 328 -17.02 4.38 7.28
CA THR A 328 -15.70 3.93 7.72
C THR A 328 -15.44 2.50 7.28
N SER A 329 -14.20 2.02 7.43
CA SER A 329 -13.90 0.59 7.30
C SER A 329 -14.66 -0.25 8.33
N HIS A 330 -14.56 -1.58 8.19
CA HIS A 330 -14.84 -2.50 9.30
C HIS A 330 -14.01 -2.16 10.55
N PRO A 331 -14.50 -2.52 11.76
CA PRO A 331 -13.74 -2.33 12.99
C PRO A 331 -12.43 -3.09 12.95
N LYS A 332 -11.42 -2.55 13.63
CA LYS A 332 -10.06 -3.08 13.73
C LYS A 332 -9.36 -3.20 12.38
N CYS A 333 -9.54 -2.17 11.56
CA CYS A 333 -8.74 -1.95 10.35
C CYS A 333 -7.96 -0.65 10.51
N PHE A 334 -6.65 -0.72 10.24
CA PHE A 334 -5.64 0.26 10.58
C PHE A 334 -4.82 0.68 9.35
N ASN A 335 -3.98 1.70 9.53
CA ASN A 335 -3.02 2.21 8.55
C ASN A 335 -3.58 2.37 7.11
N PRO A 336 -4.67 3.14 6.92
CA PRO A 336 -5.18 3.38 5.58
C PRO A 336 -4.15 4.05 4.67
N ARG A 337 -4.02 3.53 3.45
CA ARG A 337 -3.22 4.11 2.35
C ARG A 337 -4.14 4.35 1.18
N ILE A 338 -4.10 5.54 0.61
CA ILE A 338 -5.08 5.97 -0.40
C ILE A 338 -4.42 6.42 -1.70
N THR A 339 -5.13 6.23 -2.81
CA THR A 339 -4.75 6.76 -4.12
C THR A 339 -5.97 6.95 -5.00
N GLU A 340 -5.84 7.71 -6.10
CA GLU A 340 -6.94 7.93 -7.06
C GLU A 340 -6.75 7.08 -8.32
N TRP A 341 -7.72 6.23 -8.63
CA TRP A 341 -7.72 5.40 -9.82
C TRP A 341 -9.05 5.53 -10.57
N ASP A 342 -9.00 5.90 -11.85
CA ASP A 342 -10.17 6.04 -12.73
C ASP A 342 -11.35 6.85 -12.13
N GLY A 343 -11.02 7.96 -11.45
CA GLY A 343 -12.00 8.83 -10.78
C GLY A 343 -12.55 8.27 -9.46
N SER A 344 -12.11 7.09 -9.04
CA SER A 344 -12.41 6.49 -7.74
C SER A 344 -11.26 6.68 -6.76
N LEU A 345 -11.58 6.82 -5.49
CA LEU A 345 -10.62 6.72 -4.40
C LEU A 345 -10.46 5.25 -4.01
N LEU A 346 -9.24 4.74 -4.05
CA LEU A 346 -8.86 3.44 -3.51
C LEU A 346 -8.27 3.60 -2.12
N MET A 347 -8.58 2.66 -1.23
CA MET A 347 -8.04 2.62 0.14
C MET A 347 -7.65 1.21 0.53
N ILE A 348 -6.35 0.99 0.80
CA ILE A 348 -5.82 -0.23 1.39
C ILE A 348 -5.78 -0.07 2.90
N VAL A 349 -6.29 -1.05 3.64
CA VAL A 349 -6.23 -1.09 5.12
C VAL A 349 -5.69 -2.42 5.63
N ASP A 350 -5.05 -2.38 6.80
CA ASP A 350 -4.60 -3.57 7.52
C ASP A 350 -5.67 -3.99 8.54
N CYS A 351 -6.29 -5.15 8.39
CA CYS A 351 -7.26 -5.68 9.36
C CYS A 351 -6.70 -6.92 10.08
N GLU A 352 -7.32 -7.36 11.18
CA GLU A 352 -6.92 -8.58 11.92
C GLU A 352 -6.73 -9.82 11.03
N ASN A 353 -7.51 -9.93 9.94
CA ASN A 353 -7.52 -11.09 9.05
C ASN A 353 -6.74 -10.88 7.72
N GLY A 354 -5.92 -9.82 7.64
CA GLY A 354 -5.15 -9.47 6.43
C GLY A 354 -5.51 -8.10 5.85
N GLN A 355 -4.96 -7.79 4.68
CA GLN A 355 -5.22 -6.54 3.98
C GLN A 355 -6.52 -6.57 3.18
N ARG A 356 -7.16 -5.40 3.08
CA ARG A 356 -8.37 -5.20 2.26
C ARG A 356 -8.25 -3.94 1.43
N VAL A 357 -8.87 -3.98 0.25
CA VAL A 357 -8.98 -2.83 -0.65
C VAL A 357 -10.44 -2.39 -0.72
N TYR A 358 -10.67 -1.10 -0.51
CA TYR A 358 -11.97 -0.47 -0.75
C TYR A 358 -11.86 0.53 -1.89
N GLU A 359 -12.94 0.69 -2.63
CA GLU A 359 -13.15 1.70 -3.67
C GLU A 359 -14.33 2.59 -3.26
N SER A 360 -14.20 3.90 -3.52
CA SER A 360 -15.28 4.86 -3.40
C SER A 360 -15.28 5.84 -4.57
N ARG A 361 -16.42 5.99 -5.24
CA ARG A 361 -16.64 6.98 -6.32
C ARG A 361 -17.19 8.31 -5.82
N ASP A 362 -17.56 8.36 -4.54
CA ASP A 362 -18.31 9.45 -3.92
C ASP A 362 -17.58 10.01 -2.69
N MET A 363 -16.24 9.99 -2.74
CA MET A 363 -15.36 10.60 -1.72
C MET A 363 -15.62 10.06 -0.30
N GLY A 364 -15.76 8.74 -0.20
CA GLY A 364 -15.92 8.02 1.06
C GLY A 364 -17.32 8.08 1.66
N THR A 365 -18.34 8.61 0.96
CA THR A 365 -19.73 8.48 1.45
C THR A 365 -20.22 7.04 1.35
N LYS A 366 -19.72 6.29 0.37
CA LYS A 366 -19.89 4.84 0.30
C LYS A 366 -18.58 4.14 -0.07
N TRP A 367 -18.24 3.11 0.68
CA TRP A 367 -17.13 2.20 0.36
C TRP A 367 -17.67 0.86 -0.13
N THR A 368 -17.12 0.42 -1.25
CA THR A 368 -17.32 -0.95 -1.76
C THR A 368 -16.01 -1.70 -1.71
N GLU A 369 -16.07 -2.92 -1.21
CA GLU A 369 -14.91 -3.78 -1.11
C GLU A 369 -14.47 -4.23 -2.53
N ALA A 370 -13.27 -3.81 -2.95
CA ALA A 370 -12.78 -3.88 -4.32
C ALA A 370 -11.99 -5.17 -4.57
N ILE A 371 -12.70 -6.30 -4.58
CA ILE A 371 -12.11 -7.62 -4.79
C ILE A 371 -11.44 -7.68 -6.17
N GLY A 372 -10.16 -8.07 -6.20
CA GLY A 372 -9.40 -8.25 -7.44
C GLY A 372 -8.79 -6.97 -8.02
N THR A 373 -9.10 -5.80 -7.45
CA THR A 373 -8.33 -4.57 -7.72
C THR A 373 -7.01 -4.65 -6.97
N LEU A 374 -5.89 -4.31 -7.62
CA LEU A 374 -4.51 -4.55 -7.14
C LEU A 374 -4.22 -6.04 -6.84
N PRO A 375 -3.76 -6.81 -7.84
CA PRO A 375 -3.31 -8.17 -7.66
C PRO A 375 -2.33 -8.31 -6.48
N GLY A 376 -2.64 -9.22 -5.54
CA GLY A 376 -1.80 -9.51 -4.38
C GLY A 376 -2.23 -8.88 -3.05
N VAL A 377 -3.09 -7.86 -3.04
CA VAL A 377 -3.50 -7.17 -1.80
C VAL A 377 -4.59 -7.92 -1.03
N TRP A 378 -5.35 -8.74 -1.73
CA TRP A 378 -6.42 -9.55 -1.17
C TRP A 378 -5.91 -10.89 -0.64
N THR A 379 -5.39 -10.88 0.58
CA THR A 379 -4.96 -12.10 1.28
C THR A 379 -5.79 -12.27 2.56
N LYS A 380 -6.70 -13.25 2.58
CA LYS A 380 -7.22 -13.75 3.85
C LYS A 380 -6.11 -14.59 4.47
N SER A 381 -5.70 -14.29 5.70
CA SER A 381 -4.84 -15.20 6.45
C SER A 381 -5.58 -16.54 6.63
N GLN A 382 -4.90 -17.65 6.35
CA GLN A 382 -5.52 -18.99 6.48
C GLN A 382 -5.49 -19.50 7.94
N SER A 383 -4.85 -18.77 8.86
CA SER A 383 -4.51 -19.22 10.20
C SER A 383 -4.71 -18.11 11.23
N GLU A 384 -5.32 -18.44 12.38
CA GLU A 384 -5.39 -17.58 13.57
C GLU A 384 -4.04 -17.51 14.32
N ASP A 385 -3.08 -18.41 14.02
CA ASP A 385 -1.86 -18.56 14.81
C ASP A 385 -0.64 -17.80 14.26
N TYR A 386 -0.72 -17.25 13.04
CA TYR A 386 0.26 -16.30 12.52
C TYR A 386 -0.45 -15.30 11.61
N PRO A 387 -0.32 -13.96 11.82
CA PRO A 387 -0.59 -13.03 10.74
C PRO A 387 0.34 -13.46 9.62
N ASP A 388 -0.25 -13.91 8.54
CA ASP A 388 0.43 -14.34 7.33
C ASP A 388 1.06 -13.10 6.71
N GLY A 389 2.15 -12.62 7.30
CA GLY A 389 2.88 -11.40 6.95
C GLY A 389 3.62 -11.52 5.62
N GLY A 390 3.30 -12.55 4.84
CA GLY A 390 3.95 -12.89 3.59
C GLY A 390 3.49 -12.06 2.40
N LEU A 391 2.40 -11.29 2.47
CA LEU A 391 2.04 -10.41 1.35
C LEU A 391 1.35 -9.16 1.90
N HIS A 392 2.13 -8.14 2.19
CA HIS A 392 1.68 -6.86 2.73
C HIS A 392 2.11 -5.73 1.79
N VAL A 393 1.16 -4.94 1.30
CA VAL A 393 1.46 -3.72 0.55
C VAL A 393 1.79 -2.59 1.51
N ASP A 394 3.01 -2.06 1.44
CA ASP A 394 3.50 -1.00 2.32
C ASP A 394 3.08 0.40 1.81
N ALA A 395 3.23 0.66 0.51
CA ALA A 395 2.93 1.96 -0.10
C ALA A 395 2.20 1.81 -1.43
N LEU A 396 1.36 2.78 -1.77
CA LEU A 396 0.59 2.84 -3.01
C LEU A 396 0.55 4.28 -3.53
N ILE A 397 0.88 4.49 -4.80
CA ILE A 397 0.74 5.76 -5.50
C ILE A 397 0.22 5.54 -6.93
N THR A 398 -0.24 6.63 -7.55
CA THR A 398 -0.56 6.68 -8.97
C THR A 398 0.39 7.62 -9.69
N ALA A 399 0.78 7.25 -10.91
CA ALA A 399 1.67 8.05 -11.73
C ALA A 399 1.26 7.98 -13.21
N THR A 400 1.69 8.97 -14.00
CA THR A 400 1.67 8.88 -15.46
C THR A 400 3.10 8.73 -15.94
N ILE A 401 3.42 7.59 -16.52
CA ILE A 401 4.77 7.22 -16.99
C ILE A 401 4.64 6.79 -18.45
N GLU A 402 5.49 7.33 -19.34
CA GLU A 402 5.41 7.09 -20.79
C GLU A 402 3.99 7.36 -21.36
N GLY A 403 3.30 8.38 -20.84
CA GLY A 403 1.94 8.75 -21.25
C GLY A 403 0.83 7.81 -20.77
N ARG A 404 1.15 6.78 -19.97
CA ARG A 404 0.19 5.82 -19.41
C ARG A 404 -0.02 6.04 -17.92
N LYS A 405 -1.29 6.08 -17.49
CA LYS A 405 -1.65 6.12 -16.07
C LYS A 405 -1.49 4.72 -15.48
N VAL A 406 -0.76 4.61 -14.37
CA VAL A 406 -0.47 3.35 -13.66
C VAL A 406 -0.53 3.55 -12.15
N MET A 407 -0.72 2.46 -11.43
CA MET A 407 -0.49 2.37 -9.99
C MET A 407 0.89 1.74 -9.75
N LEU A 408 1.62 2.28 -8.80
CA LEU A 408 2.87 1.74 -8.28
C LEU A 408 2.68 1.41 -6.81
N TYR A 409 3.13 0.24 -6.39
CA TYR A 409 3.05 -0.16 -5.00
C TYR A 409 4.26 -0.98 -4.58
N THR A 410 4.62 -0.88 -3.30
CA THR A 410 5.62 -1.76 -2.69
C THR A 410 4.93 -2.87 -1.91
N GLN A 411 5.39 -4.10 -2.08
CA GLN A 411 4.81 -5.27 -1.41
C GLN A 411 5.90 -6.15 -0.82
N ARG A 412 5.67 -6.64 0.38
CA ARG A 412 6.52 -7.64 1.04
C ARG A 412 6.27 -9.01 0.45
N GLY A 413 7.33 -9.76 0.18
CA GLY A 413 7.24 -11.10 -0.38
C GLY A 413 6.80 -12.16 0.63
N ASN A 414 6.38 -13.33 0.12
CA ASN A 414 5.92 -14.41 0.98
C ASN A 414 7.11 -15.22 1.50
N PHE A 415 7.36 -15.12 2.81
CA PHE A 415 8.41 -15.88 3.47
C PHE A 415 7.82 -16.80 4.55
N SER A 416 7.99 -18.11 4.36
CA SER A 416 7.76 -19.10 5.41
C SER A 416 9.08 -19.41 6.12
N GLY A 417 9.26 -18.90 7.34
CA GLY A 417 10.38 -19.30 8.20
C GLY A 417 10.83 -18.24 9.20
N LYS A 418 11.28 -18.68 10.37
CA LYS A 418 11.95 -17.80 11.35
C LYS A 418 13.31 -17.38 10.77
N ASN A 419 13.63 -16.08 10.84
CA ASN A 419 14.94 -15.51 10.50
C ASN A 419 15.34 -15.65 9.02
N LYS A 420 14.42 -15.46 8.08
CA LYS A 420 14.76 -15.26 6.66
C LYS A 420 14.44 -13.83 6.26
N ALA A 421 15.24 -13.30 5.35
CA ALA A 421 15.07 -11.94 4.84
C ALA A 421 13.69 -11.78 4.19
N ASN A 422 13.01 -10.68 4.49
CA ASN A 422 11.72 -10.31 3.89
C ASN A 422 11.96 -9.20 2.85
N PRO A 423 12.07 -9.54 1.55
CA PRO A 423 12.29 -8.55 0.51
C PRO A 423 11.04 -7.67 0.31
N LEU A 424 11.28 -6.38 0.08
CA LEU A 424 10.28 -5.40 -0.36
C LEU A 424 10.37 -5.30 -1.87
N TYR A 425 9.35 -5.74 -2.57
CA TYR A 425 9.22 -5.68 -4.02
C TYR A 425 8.56 -4.39 -4.47
N LEU A 426 8.97 -3.88 -5.64
CA LEU A 426 8.24 -2.84 -6.36
C LEU A 426 7.41 -3.48 -7.48
N LEU A 427 6.14 -3.07 -7.57
CA LEU A 427 5.21 -3.54 -8.59
C LEU A 427 4.57 -2.37 -9.31
N VAL A 428 4.28 -2.57 -10.59
CA VAL A 428 3.52 -1.65 -11.44
C VAL A 428 2.29 -2.34 -12.02
N THR A 429 1.15 -1.65 -12.03
CA THR A 429 -0.11 -2.20 -12.57
C THR A 429 -0.96 -1.12 -13.24
N ASP A 430 -1.67 -1.51 -14.29
CA ASP A 430 -2.72 -0.70 -14.93
C ASP A 430 -4.13 -1.20 -14.57
N ASN A 431 -4.25 -1.91 -13.43
CA ASN A 431 -5.45 -2.62 -12.96
C ASN A 431 -5.84 -3.88 -13.75
N ASN A 432 -5.21 -4.14 -14.91
CA ASN A 432 -5.37 -5.39 -15.64
C ASN A 432 -4.11 -6.25 -15.52
N ARG A 433 -2.97 -5.68 -15.90
CA ARG A 433 -1.65 -6.32 -15.87
C ARG A 433 -0.90 -5.87 -14.62
N THR A 434 -0.05 -6.74 -14.10
CA THR A 434 0.85 -6.43 -12.99
C THR A 434 2.20 -7.00 -13.27
N PHE A 435 3.21 -6.13 -13.27
CA PHE A 435 4.61 -6.53 -13.42
C PHE A 435 5.36 -6.32 -12.10
N CYS A 436 6.06 -7.37 -11.65
CA CYS A 436 6.99 -7.28 -10.53
C CYS A 436 8.34 -6.83 -11.04
N VAL A 437 8.78 -5.64 -10.64
CA VAL A 437 10.06 -5.07 -11.09
C VAL A 437 11.23 -5.79 -10.43
N GLY A 438 11.05 -6.17 -9.16
CA GLY A 438 12.08 -6.81 -8.36
C GLY A 438 12.17 -6.22 -6.95
N PRO A 439 13.08 -6.76 -6.12
CA PRO A 439 13.28 -6.28 -4.75
C PRO A 439 13.99 -4.92 -4.76
N VAL A 440 13.40 -3.93 -4.07
CA VAL A 440 13.97 -2.58 -3.84
C VAL A 440 14.53 -2.41 -2.43
N ALA A 441 14.29 -3.38 -1.55
CA ALA A 441 14.95 -3.49 -0.26
C ALA A 441 14.92 -4.94 0.22
N VAL A 442 15.90 -5.31 1.05
CA VAL A 442 15.94 -6.61 1.71
C VAL A 442 16.11 -6.34 3.20
N GLU A 443 15.15 -6.81 4.01
CA GLU A 443 15.29 -6.73 5.47
C GLU A 443 16.26 -7.79 5.96
N GLU A 444 17.17 -7.39 6.85
CA GLU A 444 18.02 -8.35 7.54
C GLU A 444 17.16 -9.29 8.38
N ALA A 445 17.47 -10.59 8.30
CA ALA A 445 16.73 -11.68 8.94
C ALA A 445 16.46 -11.49 10.46
N ALA A 446 17.26 -10.69 11.15
CA ALA A 446 17.11 -10.41 12.58
C ALA A 446 16.03 -9.36 12.88
N VAL A 447 15.61 -8.57 11.89
CA VAL A 447 14.62 -7.51 12.07
C VAL A 447 13.23 -8.10 11.88
N ARG A 448 12.51 -8.27 13.00
CA ARG A 448 11.12 -8.79 13.03
C ARG A 448 10.05 -7.73 12.71
N TRP A 449 10.43 -6.53 12.33
CA TRP A 449 9.52 -5.39 12.27
C TRP A 449 9.32 -4.92 10.83
N GLU A 450 8.06 -4.67 10.48
CA GLU A 450 7.68 -4.07 9.20
C GLU A 450 8.18 -2.62 9.17
N PHE A 451 9.16 -2.36 8.30
CA PHE A 451 9.59 -1.00 8.01
C PHE A 451 8.57 -0.26 7.16
N ALA A 452 7.93 0.75 7.76
CA ALA A 452 7.13 1.72 7.03
C ALA A 452 7.95 2.33 5.87
N SER A 453 7.32 2.44 4.71
CA SER A 453 7.91 3.04 3.51
C SER A 453 6.94 3.99 2.83
N ASN A 454 7.46 4.89 2.01
CA ASN A 454 6.68 5.85 1.25
C ASN A 454 7.27 6.03 -0.15
N LEU A 455 6.43 5.92 -1.17
CA LEU A 455 6.80 6.11 -2.57
C LEU A 455 6.47 7.52 -3.04
N LEU A 456 7.32 8.07 -3.91
CA LEU A 456 7.07 9.33 -4.60
C LEU A 456 7.55 9.26 -6.04
N TYR A 457 6.63 9.51 -6.98
CA TYR A 457 6.98 9.84 -8.36
C TYR A 457 6.90 11.36 -8.56
N SER A 458 8.03 11.99 -8.89
CA SER A 458 8.10 13.43 -9.14
C SER A 458 9.20 13.76 -10.13
N ASP A 459 8.94 14.72 -11.01
CA ASP A 459 9.94 15.29 -11.94
C ASP A 459 10.66 14.20 -12.76
N GLY A 460 9.89 13.20 -13.21
CA GLY A 460 10.42 12.09 -14.00
C GLY A 460 11.23 11.04 -13.21
N ASN A 461 11.32 11.15 -11.89
CA ASN A 461 12.09 10.28 -11.01
C ASN A 461 11.19 9.55 -10.00
N LEU A 462 11.56 8.32 -9.66
CA LEU A 462 10.91 7.50 -8.65
C LEU A 462 11.79 7.41 -7.39
N HIS A 463 11.20 7.72 -6.24
CA HIS A 463 11.88 7.74 -4.95
C HIS A 463 11.17 6.84 -3.94
N LEU A 464 11.97 6.22 -3.06
CA LEU A 464 11.51 5.43 -1.93
C LEU A 464 12.12 5.99 -0.64
N LEU A 465 11.28 6.44 0.28
CA LEU A 465 11.68 6.80 1.63
C LEU A 465 11.34 5.65 2.57
N GLN A 466 12.33 5.04 3.20
CA GLN A 466 12.15 3.81 3.97
C GLN A 466 12.78 3.92 5.36
N ARG A 467 12.06 3.45 6.38
CA ARG A 467 12.62 3.21 7.70
C ARG A 467 13.54 1.98 7.66
N ARG A 468 14.66 2.01 8.39
CA ARG A 468 15.58 0.88 8.55
C ARG A 468 16.09 0.82 9.99
N GLY A 469 16.77 -0.25 10.36
CA GLY A 469 17.34 -0.43 11.71
C GLY A 469 16.35 -1.03 12.71
N ASP A 470 16.59 -0.89 14.01
CA ASP A 470 15.70 -1.45 15.02
C ASP A 470 14.71 -0.40 15.58
N TYR A 471 13.91 -0.82 16.57
CA TYR A 471 12.97 0.07 17.24
C TYR A 471 13.68 1.23 17.96
N GLU A 472 14.84 0.96 18.56
CA GLU A 472 15.55 1.90 19.44
C GLU A 472 16.42 2.89 18.66
N SER A 473 16.81 2.55 17.44
CA SER A 473 17.79 3.27 16.61
C SER A 473 17.42 3.21 15.13
N SER A 474 16.17 3.55 14.83
CA SER A 474 15.70 3.53 13.44
C SER A 474 16.22 4.70 12.62
N VAL A 475 16.74 4.37 11.45
CA VAL A 475 17.22 5.28 10.40
C VAL A 475 16.10 5.47 9.38
N ILE A 476 16.03 6.62 8.71
CA ILE A 476 15.23 6.79 7.50
C ILE A 476 16.13 7.14 6.33
N SER A 477 16.00 6.37 5.26
CA SER A 477 16.84 6.42 4.08
C SER A 477 16.00 6.77 2.86
N LEU A 478 16.57 7.59 1.99
CA LEU A 478 16.02 7.90 0.69
C LEU A 478 16.77 7.08 -0.36
N SER A 479 16.03 6.39 -1.22
CA SER A 479 16.55 5.74 -2.41
C SER A 479 15.95 6.36 -3.68
N ARG A 480 16.76 6.47 -4.73
CA ARG A 480 16.30 6.81 -6.09
C ARG A 480 16.30 5.53 -6.93
N LEU A 481 15.12 5.15 -7.41
CA LEU A 481 14.87 3.90 -8.11
C LEU A 481 15.07 4.07 -9.62
N THR A 482 16.30 4.43 -10.02
CA THR A 482 16.62 4.84 -11.39
C THR A 482 16.53 3.68 -12.38
N GLU A 483 17.12 2.54 -12.03
CA GLU A 483 17.11 1.33 -12.87
C GLU A 483 15.73 0.70 -12.91
N GLU A 484 15.05 0.63 -11.77
CA GLU A 484 13.69 0.11 -11.67
C GLU A 484 12.72 0.97 -12.48
N LEU A 485 12.87 2.29 -12.45
CA LEU A 485 12.06 3.18 -13.29
C LEU A 485 12.36 2.97 -14.77
N SER A 486 13.62 2.73 -15.16
CA SER A 486 13.98 2.39 -16.54
C SER A 486 13.29 1.10 -16.99
N THR A 487 13.32 0.07 -16.15
CA THR A 487 12.61 -1.20 -16.38
C THR A 487 11.10 -0.98 -16.51
N ILE A 488 10.49 -0.19 -15.62
CA ILE A 488 9.07 0.17 -15.71
C ILE A 488 8.77 0.83 -17.06
N LYS A 489 9.57 1.82 -17.49
CA LYS A 489 9.36 2.48 -18.79
C LYS A 489 9.40 1.49 -19.95
N SER A 490 10.37 0.56 -19.95
CA SER A 490 10.49 -0.50 -20.95
C SER A 490 9.23 -1.37 -21.00
N VAL A 491 8.76 -1.86 -19.84
CA VAL A 491 7.55 -2.70 -19.72
C VAL A 491 6.30 -1.95 -20.17
N LEU A 492 6.13 -0.69 -19.77
CA LEU A 492 4.97 0.11 -20.18
C LEU A 492 4.97 0.43 -21.68
N SER A 493 6.16 0.58 -22.29
CA SER A 493 6.30 0.67 -23.75
C SER A 493 5.83 -0.62 -24.41
N THR A 494 6.26 -1.79 -23.92
CA THR A 494 5.80 -3.09 -24.43
C THR A 494 4.27 -3.20 -24.33
N TRP A 495 3.67 -2.89 -23.18
CA TRP A 495 2.22 -2.94 -23.02
C TRP A 495 1.49 -2.06 -24.04
N SER A 496 2.03 -0.86 -24.31
CA SER A 496 1.43 0.08 -25.25
C SER A 496 1.56 -0.40 -26.70
N GLN A 497 2.69 -1.00 -27.07
CA GLN A 497 2.90 -1.60 -28.39
C GLN A 497 1.99 -2.81 -28.60
N THR A 498 1.89 -3.70 -27.61
CA THR A 498 1.01 -4.88 -27.64
C THR A 498 -0.46 -4.47 -27.73
N ASP A 499 -0.89 -3.49 -26.93
CA ASP A 499 -2.26 -2.95 -27.01
C ASP A 499 -2.56 -2.34 -28.39
N ALA A 500 -1.59 -1.62 -29.00
CA ALA A 500 -1.73 -1.04 -30.33
C ALA A 500 -1.81 -2.11 -31.43
N PHE A 501 -1.04 -3.19 -31.31
CA PHE A 501 -1.08 -4.34 -32.21
C PHE A 501 -2.48 -4.97 -32.23
N PHE A 502 -3.04 -5.32 -31.08
CA PHE A 502 -4.40 -5.89 -31.00
C PHE A 502 -5.48 -4.92 -31.48
N SER A 503 -5.34 -3.63 -31.13
CA SER A 503 -6.26 -2.59 -31.59
C SER A 503 -6.27 -2.47 -33.13
N SER A 504 -5.13 -2.70 -33.80
CA SER A 504 -5.06 -2.68 -35.26
C SER A 504 -5.90 -3.78 -35.93
N PHE A 505 -6.18 -4.87 -35.21
CA PHE A 505 -7.08 -5.96 -35.62
C PHE A 505 -8.50 -5.82 -35.05
N SER A 506 -8.84 -4.67 -34.45
CA SER A 506 -10.13 -4.44 -33.76
C SER A 506 -10.40 -5.42 -32.61
N ILE A 507 -9.34 -5.97 -32.00
CA ILE A 507 -9.45 -6.84 -30.83
C ILE A 507 -9.48 -5.95 -29.58
N PRO A 508 -10.52 -6.04 -28.73
CA PRO A 508 -10.58 -5.28 -27.49
C PRO A 508 -9.46 -5.69 -26.53
N THR A 509 -8.76 -4.70 -25.97
CA THR A 509 -7.67 -4.91 -24.99
C THR A 509 -8.09 -4.62 -23.55
N ALA A 510 -9.28 -4.08 -23.35
CA ALA A 510 -9.82 -3.83 -22.01
C ALA A 510 -10.01 -5.14 -21.24
N GLY A 511 -9.34 -5.27 -20.09
CA GLY A 511 -9.38 -6.49 -19.28
C GLY A 511 -8.47 -7.63 -19.76
N LEU A 512 -7.71 -7.44 -20.85
CA LEU A 512 -6.78 -8.45 -21.33
C LEU A 512 -5.55 -8.50 -20.42
N VAL A 513 -5.41 -9.54 -19.60
CA VAL A 513 -4.34 -9.62 -18.58
C VAL A 513 -3.00 -10.09 -19.15
N ALA A 514 -3.03 -11.04 -20.07
CA ALA A 514 -1.84 -11.69 -20.62
C ALA A 514 -2.17 -12.37 -21.95
N VAL A 515 -1.14 -12.59 -22.75
CA VAL A 515 -1.23 -13.29 -24.04
C VAL A 515 -0.04 -14.23 -24.18
N LEU A 516 -0.31 -15.50 -24.45
CA LEU A 516 0.71 -16.50 -24.75
C LEU A 516 0.65 -16.79 -26.25
N SER A 517 1.70 -16.43 -27.00
CA SER A 517 1.73 -16.58 -28.46
C SER A 517 3.03 -17.22 -28.94
N ASP A 518 3.92 -16.49 -29.62
CA ASP A 518 5.06 -17.10 -30.27
C ASP A 518 6.32 -17.11 -29.39
N THR A 519 6.41 -16.19 -28.43
CA THR A 519 7.63 -16.02 -27.62
C THR A 519 7.76 -17.13 -26.58
N ALA A 520 8.86 -17.88 -26.61
CA ALA A 520 9.16 -18.91 -25.62
C ALA A 520 10.67 -19.08 -25.40
N SER A 521 11.06 -19.51 -24.20
CA SER A 521 12.46 -19.77 -23.84
C SER A 521 12.53 -20.81 -22.72
N ASN A 522 13.46 -21.77 -22.81
CA ASN A 522 13.80 -22.73 -21.74
C ASN A 522 12.59 -23.29 -20.96
N GLY A 523 11.65 -23.95 -21.63
CA GLY A 523 10.47 -24.53 -20.98
C GLY A 523 9.46 -23.49 -20.45
N THR A 524 9.58 -22.23 -20.85
CA THR A 524 8.67 -21.14 -20.48
C THR A 524 7.99 -20.58 -21.72
N TRP A 525 6.67 -20.52 -21.70
CA TRP A 525 5.88 -19.73 -22.64
C TRP A 525 5.76 -18.31 -22.10
N ILE A 526 6.36 -17.36 -22.81
CA ILE A 526 6.50 -15.99 -22.33
C ILE A 526 5.21 -15.23 -22.65
N ASP A 527 4.70 -14.51 -21.65
CA ASP A 527 3.60 -13.56 -21.81
C ASP A 527 4.06 -12.36 -22.63
N GLU A 528 3.31 -12.02 -23.68
CA GLU A 528 3.57 -10.85 -24.53
C GLU A 528 3.42 -9.51 -23.77
N TYR A 529 2.78 -9.52 -22.60
CA TYR A 529 2.76 -8.40 -21.65
C TYR A 529 3.83 -8.51 -20.54
N LEU A 530 4.66 -9.55 -20.55
CA LEU A 530 5.79 -9.79 -19.64
C LEU A 530 5.41 -10.00 -18.16
N CYS A 531 4.13 -10.23 -17.86
CA CYS A 531 3.63 -10.26 -16.48
C CYS A 531 3.49 -11.67 -15.94
N LEU A 532 2.90 -12.58 -16.73
CA LEU A 532 2.48 -13.89 -16.22
C LEU A 532 2.79 -15.00 -17.22
N ASN A 533 4.01 -15.54 -17.15
CA ASN A 533 4.46 -16.63 -18.01
C ASN A 533 3.77 -17.96 -17.66
N ALA A 534 3.80 -18.91 -18.59
CA ALA A 534 3.37 -20.29 -18.33
C ALA A 534 4.56 -21.27 -18.41
N ALA A 535 4.54 -22.27 -17.54
CA ALA A 535 5.50 -23.37 -17.56
C ALA A 535 5.06 -24.41 -18.59
N VAL A 536 6.02 -24.89 -19.38
CA VAL A 536 5.80 -25.85 -20.46
C VAL A 536 6.62 -27.10 -20.19
N THR A 537 5.94 -28.25 -20.19
CA THR A 537 6.56 -29.56 -19.96
C THR A 537 6.37 -30.43 -21.20
N ASN A 538 7.44 -31.08 -21.65
CA ASN A 538 7.46 -32.08 -22.72
C ASN A 538 6.68 -31.69 -23.98
N ALA A 539 6.79 -30.43 -24.41
CA ALA A 539 6.08 -29.93 -25.59
C ALA A 539 7.05 -29.48 -26.68
N THR A 540 6.63 -29.61 -27.94
CA THR A 540 7.40 -29.10 -29.08
C THR A 540 6.91 -27.71 -29.44
N LYS A 541 7.80 -26.71 -29.50
CA LYS A 541 7.43 -25.36 -29.94
C LYS A 541 7.02 -25.38 -31.41
N VAL A 542 5.86 -24.81 -31.71
CA VAL A 542 5.38 -24.55 -33.08
C VAL A 542 5.11 -23.06 -33.25
N LYS A 543 4.75 -22.63 -34.46
CA LYS A 543 4.38 -21.22 -34.69
C LYS A 543 3.18 -20.85 -33.81
N ASP A 544 3.29 -19.75 -33.07
CA ASP A 544 2.24 -19.17 -32.23
C ASP A 544 1.77 -20.09 -31.06
N GLY A 545 2.50 -21.17 -30.76
CA GLY A 545 2.14 -22.05 -29.64
C GLY A 545 3.00 -23.31 -29.49
N PHE A 546 2.38 -24.37 -28.97
CA PHE A 546 3.04 -25.65 -28.67
C PHE A 546 2.22 -26.84 -29.14
N GLN A 547 2.92 -27.89 -29.58
CA GLN A 547 2.37 -29.20 -29.87
C GLN A 547 2.64 -30.14 -28.68
N LEU A 548 1.57 -30.78 -28.19
CA LEU A 548 1.59 -31.65 -27.01
C LEU A 548 1.40 -33.10 -27.46
N THR A 549 2.49 -33.88 -27.50
CA THR A 549 2.47 -35.24 -28.06
C THR A 549 2.60 -36.35 -27.02
N GLU A 550 3.11 -36.05 -25.83
CA GLU A 550 3.32 -37.04 -24.77
C GLU A 550 2.22 -36.97 -23.70
N SER A 551 2.00 -38.07 -22.99
CA SER A 551 0.98 -38.16 -21.93
C SER A 551 1.22 -37.25 -20.72
N ASN A 552 2.45 -36.78 -20.54
CA ASN A 552 2.86 -35.82 -19.51
C ASN A 552 3.21 -34.44 -20.11
N SER A 553 2.91 -34.21 -21.39
CA SER A 553 3.01 -32.89 -22.00
C SER A 553 1.94 -31.97 -21.41
N GLY A 554 2.28 -30.70 -21.19
CA GLY A 554 1.31 -29.74 -20.70
C GLY A 554 1.85 -28.33 -20.60
N VAL A 555 0.91 -27.39 -20.55
CA VAL A 555 1.17 -25.99 -20.23
C VAL A 555 0.46 -25.67 -18.94
N LEU A 556 1.22 -25.29 -17.92
CA LEU A 556 0.70 -24.88 -16.62
C LEU A 556 0.83 -23.38 -16.48
N TRP A 557 -0.32 -22.72 -16.31
CA TRP A 557 -0.36 -21.29 -16.10
C TRP A 557 -0.74 -20.97 -14.66
N PHE A 558 0.25 -20.51 -13.90
CA PHE A 558 0.15 -20.27 -12.47
C PHE A 558 -0.38 -18.86 -12.22
N VAL A 559 -1.61 -18.76 -11.72
CA VAL A 559 -2.35 -17.48 -11.65
C VAL A 559 -2.39 -16.90 -10.23
N ASN A 560 -2.66 -17.76 -9.24
CA ASN A 560 -2.85 -17.37 -7.85
C ASN A 560 -2.15 -18.39 -6.95
N THR A 561 -0.83 -18.53 -7.13
CA THR A 561 -0.03 -19.39 -6.28
C THR A 561 0.52 -18.61 -5.09
N ARG A 562 0.86 -19.34 -4.03
CA ARG A 562 1.40 -18.75 -2.80
C ARG A 562 2.89 -18.45 -2.93
N ASP A 563 3.57 -19.16 -3.82
CA ASP A 563 5.02 -19.10 -4.01
C ASP A 563 5.40 -17.93 -4.93
N ASP A 564 4.45 -17.43 -5.72
CA ASP A 564 4.65 -16.22 -6.53
C ASP A 564 4.56 -14.94 -5.68
N ASN A 565 5.46 -14.00 -5.99
CA ASN A 565 5.44 -12.66 -5.39
C ASN A 565 4.23 -11.84 -5.83
N VAL A 566 3.64 -12.15 -7.00
CA VAL A 566 2.42 -11.51 -7.53
C VAL A 566 1.30 -12.52 -7.56
N ARG A 567 0.18 -12.21 -6.90
CA ARG A 567 -1.03 -13.05 -6.98
C ARG A 567 -2.11 -12.38 -7.81
N HIS A 568 -2.48 -12.98 -8.94
CA HIS A 568 -3.60 -12.52 -9.75
C HIS A 568 -4.94 -13.03 -9.20
N VAL A 569 -5.28 -12.60 -7.97
CA VAL A 569 -6.50 -13.02 -7.24
C VAL A 569 -7.78 -12.74 -8.03
N SER A 570 -7.81 -11.69 -8.86
CA SER A 570 -8.94 -11.35 -9.74
C SER A 570 -9.30 -12.48 -10.69
N LEU A 571 -8.30 -13.14 -11.28
CA LEU A 571 -8.47 -14.26 -12.19
C LEU A 571 -9.00 -15.53 -11.50
N SER A 572 -9.07 -15.56 -10.16
CA SER A 572 -9.78 -16.62 -9.42
C SER A 572 -11.29 -16.39 -9.30
N HIS A 573 -11.79 -15.19 -9.63
CA HIS A 573 -13.19 -14.81 -9.45
C HIS A 573 -13.95 -14.71 -10.77
N ASN A 574 -13.37 -14.01 -11.74
CA ASN A 574 -13.98 -13.81 -13.05
C ASN A 574 -12.88 -13.72 -14.11
N PHE A 575 -12.97 -14.55 -15.14
CA PHE A 575 -12.00 -14.58 -16.22
C PHE A 575 -12.63 -15.09 -17.51
N THR A 576 -11.93 -14.84 -18.62
CA THR A 576 -12.22 -15.45 -19.92
C THR A 576 -10.89 -15.97 -20.46
N LEU A 577 -10.86 -17.24 -20.83
CA LEU A 577 -9.69 -17.90 -21.40
C LEU A 577 -10.02 -18.28 -22.84
N VAL A 578 -9.16 -17.90 -23.78
CA VAL A 578 -9.34 -18.12 -25.22
C VAL A 578 -8.08 -18.82 -25.75
N ALA A 579 -8.28 -19.86 -26.56
CA ALA A 579 -7.19 -20.56 -27.22
C ALA A 579 -7.66 -21.07 -28.60
N SER A 580 -6.73 -21.09 -29.56
CA SER A 580 -6.89 -21.83 -30.81
C SER A 580 -6.28 -23.21 -30.63
N VAL A 581 -7.05 -24.26 -30.91
CA VAL A 581 -6.62 -25.66 -30.74
C VAL A 581 -6.85 -26.46 -32.00
N THR A 582 -5.91 -27.36 -32.29
CA THR A 582 -6.04 -28.36 -33.35
C THR A 582 -5.84 -29.73 -32.72
N ILE A 583 -6.82 -30.62 -32.90
CA ILE A 583 -6.72 -32.00 -32.41
C ILE A 583 -6.16 -32.84 -33.56
N GLU A 584 -4.95 -33.36 -33.37
CA GLU A 584 -4.23 -34.13 -34.40
C GLU A 584 -4.64 -35.60 -34.41
N ASP A 585 -4.90 -36.17 -33.22
CA ASP A 585 -5.25 -37.57 -33.04
C ASP A 585 -6.51 -37.75 -32.21
N VAL A 586 -7.26 -38.81 -32.52
CA VAL A 586 -8.42 -39.24 -31.73
C VAL A 586 -7.93 -39.78 -30.39
N PRO A 587 -8.44 -39.28 -29.25
CA PRO A 587 -7.94 -39.70 -27.96
C PRO A 587 -8.48 -41.08 -27.58
N SER A 588 -7.71 -41.85 -26.82
CA SER A 588 -8.14 -43.16 -26.30
C SER A 588 -9.13 -43.06 -25.13
N ASN A 589 -9.16 -41.92 -24.44
CA ASN A 589 -10.01 -41.62 -23.29
C ASN A 589 -10.41 -40.13 -23.31
N ASN A 590 -11.20 -39.69 -22.33
CA ASN A 590 -11.48 -38.25 -22.16
C ASN A 590 -10.16 -37.50 -21.84
N THR A 591 -9.73 -36.60 -22.72
CA THR A 591 -8.47 -35.88 -22.59
C THR A 591 -8.72 -34.39 -22.33
N PRO A 592 -8.04 -33.77 -21.34
CA PRO A 592 -8.17 -32.34 -21.07
C PRO A 592 -7.53 -31.53 -22.20
N LEU A 593 -8.28 -30.54 -22.68
CA LEU A 593 -7.83 -29.60 -23.71
C LEU A 593 -7.43 -28.26 -23.08
N LEU A 594 -8.31 -27.70 -22.25
CA LEU A 594 -8.13 -26.39 -21.61
C LEU A 594 -8.99 -26.32 -20.36
N GLY A 595 -8.46 -25.82 -19.24
CA GLY A 595 -9.26 -25.71 -18.03
C GLY A 595 -8.59 -24.90 -16.92
N ALA A 596 -9.36 -24.68 -15.86
CA ALA A 596 -8.89 -24.06 -14.62
C ALA A 596 -9.06 -25.03 -13.45
N MET A 597 -8.02 -25.09 -12.61
CA MET A 597 -7.91 -26.03 -11.49
C MET A 597 -7.59 -25.29 -10.19
N LEU A 598 -8.20 -25.74 -9.10
CA LEU A 598 -7.89 -25.30 -7.74
C LEU A 598 -6.79 -26.19 -7.16
N ALA A 599 -5.63 -25.59 -6.85
CA ALA A 599 -4.43 -26.28 -6.39
C ALA A 599 -4.62 -27.19 -5.15
N ASN A 600 -5.58 -26.87 -4.27
CA ASN A 600 -5.76 -27.53 -2.97
C ASN A 600 -6.83 -28.63 -2.92
N THR A 601 -7.38 -29.06 -4.05
CA THR A 601 -8.34 -30.15 -4.06
C THR A 601 -7.86 -31.25 -4.99
N ASN A 602 -7.92 -32.52 -4.54
CA ASN A 602 -7.83 -33.70 -5.42
C ASN A 602 -8.99 -33.78 -6.44
N SER A 603 -9.68 -32.66 -6.73
CA SER A 603 -10.71 -32.57 -7.76
C SER A 603 -10.04 -32.21 -9.08
N THR A 604 -10.39 -32.95 -10.13
CA THR A 604 -9.61 -32.90 -11.36
C THR A 604 -9.86 -31.64 -12.20
N HIS A 605 -11.00 -30.95 -12.08
CA HIS A 605 -11.25 -29.68 -12.78
C HIS A 605 -12.35 -28.89 -12.05
N THR A 606 -12.22 -27.56 -11.97
CA THR A 606 -13.33 -26.69 -11.52
C THR A 606 -14.17 -26.22 -12.71
N MET A 607 -13.50 -25.94 -13.85
CA MET A 607 -14.12 -25.76 -15.16
C MET A 607 -13.12 -26.17 -16.25
N GLY A 608 -13.59 -26.71 -17.38
CA GLY A 608 -12.70 -27.02 -18.50
C GLY A 608 -13.43 -27.64 -19.68
N ILE A 609 -12.68 -27.78 -20.77
CA ILE A 609 -13.05 -28.45 -22.00
C ILE A 609 -12.24 -29.74 -22.09
N LEU A 610 -12.95 -30.84 -22.28
CA LEU A 610 -12.41 -32.17 -22.57
C LEU A 610 -12.78 -32.52 -24.01
N TYR A 611 -11.96 -33.32 -24.67
CA TYR A 611 -12.31 -33.96 -25.93
C TYR A 611 -12.27 -35.48 -25.80
N THR A 612 -13.13 -36.16 -26.57
CA THR A 612 -13.35 -37.60 -26.52
C THR A 612 -13.26 -38.19 -27.91
N ALA A 613 -13.19 -39.53 -27.98
CA ALA A 613 -13.21 -40.28 -29.24
C ALA A 613 -14.49 -40.07 -30.05
#